data_AF-A0A957NZL1-F1
#
_entry.id   AF-A0A957NZL1-F1
#
_cell.length_a   1.000
_cell.length_b   1.000
_cell.length_c   1.000
_cell.angle_alpha   90.00
_cell.angle_beta   90.00
_cell.angle_gamma   90.00
#
_symmetry.space_group_name_H-M   'P 1'
#
loop_
_entity.id
_entity.type
_entity.pdbx_description
1 polymer ?
#
loop_
_entity_poly.entity_id
_entity_poly.type
_entity_poly.pdbx_seq_one_letter_code
_entity_poly.pdbx_strand_id
1 'polypeptide(L)'
;MNTTQQLITKLYQLDVKLSLQNGRIRVNAPTGALTPELRAELATHKEELMRFLHQQAALQPIPPTNHQGVAPLSYAQQRLWFLDQLETTGITYHLAILLQLRGNLVREALEASLSTLVARHEILRTTYRIIDDLPMQCIGAPQAVSIIPVDLTAVPPEQHLAQVKVRIQQEQARGFDLIHGPLWRFVLFRVSPTQNMLAIIMHHLITDEWSTKILVREVGQLYT
;
A
#
# COMPACT_ATOMS: atom_id res chain seq x y z
N MET A 1 10.24 25.15 2.15
CA MET A 1 9.84 24.44 3.38
C MET A 1 9.98 25.41 4.54
N ASN A 2 8.94 25.60 5.36
CA ASN A 2 9.00 26.49 6.53
C ASN A 2 9.82 25.81 7.65
N THR A 3 10.61 26.58 8.42
CA THR A 3 11.48 26.13 9.51
C THR A 3 10.75 25.24 10.53
N THR A 4 9.48 25.52 10.81
CA THR A 4 8.67 24.70 11.71
C THR A 4 8.31 23.32 11.15
N GLN A 5 8.12 23.17 9.83
CA GLN A 5 7.93 21.86 9.22
C GLN A 5 9.20 21.00 9.29
N GLN A 6 10.38 21.62 9.16
CA GLN A 6 11.66 20.94 9.32
C GLN A 6 11.84 20.45 10.77
N LEU A 7 11.50 21.29 11.74
CA LEU A 7 11.53 20.92 13.16
C LEU A 7 10.56 19.77 13.46
N ILE A 8 9.31 19.82 12.98
CA ILE A 8 8.34 18.73 13.15
C ILE A 8 8.84 17.42 12.53
N THR A 9 9.42 17.50 11.33
CA THR A 9 9.99 16.32 10.65
C THR A 9 11.15 15.72 11.45
N LYS A 10 12.04 16.57 11.96
CA LYS A 10 13.17 16.18 12.83
C LYS A 10 12.68 15.52 14.12
N LEU A 11 11.66 16.07 14.77
CA LEU A 11 11.06 15.49 15.97
C LEU A 11 10.47 14.10 15.69
N TYR A 12 9.77 13.94 14.56
CA TYR A 12 9.22 12.65 14.14
C TYR A 12 10.31 11.59 13.93
N GLN A 13 11.44 11.95 13.32
CA GLN A 13 12.59 11.04 13.14
C GLN A 13 13.24 10.62 14.46
N LEU A 14 13.17 11.46 15.49
CA LEU A 14 13.68 11.21 16.83
C LEU A 14 12.66 10.53 17.76
N ASP A 15 11.49 10.16 17.24
CA ASP A 15 10.32 9.67 17.99
C ASP A 15 9.89 10.61 19.14
N VAL A 16 10.12 11.91 18.97
CA VAL A 16 9.69 12.96 19.89
C VAL A 16 8.29 13.43 19.48
N LYS A 17 7.32 13.21 20.36
CA LYS A 17 5.92 13.57 20.17
C LYS A 17 5.57 14.81 20.98
N LEU A 18 5.02 15.81 20.31
CA LEU A 18 4.46 17.00 20.94
C LEU A 18 2.94 16.84 21.08
N SER A 19 2.38 17.30 22.19
CA SER A 19 0.93 17.35 22.42
C SER A 19 0.54 18.58 23.23
N LEU A 20 -0.72 18.99 23.14
CA LEU A 20 -1.29 20.03 24.01
C LEU A 20 -1.99 19.39 25.20
N GLN A 21 -1.64 19.84 26.41
CA GLN A 21 -2.41 19.59 27.63
C GLN A 21 -2.59 20.90 28.37
N ASN A 22 -3.84 21.28 28.66
CA ASN A 22 -4.19 22.50 29.42
C ASN A 22 -3.49 23.76 28.88
N GLY A 23 -3.42 23.92 27.55
CA GLY A 23 -2.79 25.08 26.91
C GLY A 23 -1.25 25.11 27.01
N ARG A 24 -0.58 24.00 27.34
CA ARG A 24 0.88 23.88 27.37
C ARG A 24 1.36 22.74 26.46
N ILE A 25 2.51 22.94 25.82
CA ILE A 25 3.19 21.89 25.06
C ILE A 25 3.74 20.85 26.04
N ARG A 26 3.35 19.60 25.83
CA ARG A 26 3.95 18.41 26.43
C ARG A 26 4.84 17.72 25.42
N VAL A 27 6.01 17.30 25.87
CA VAL A 27 6.98 16.58 25.05
C VAL A 27 7.08 15.16 25.60
N ASN A 28 6.77 14.17 24.77
CA ASN A 28 7.03 12.76 25.03
C ASN A 28 8.20 12.33 24.13
N ALA A 29 9.31 11.89 24.71
CA ALA A 29 10.55 11.62 24.00
C ALA A 29 11.26 10.40 24.59
N PRO A 30 11.92 9.57 23.76
CA PRO A 30 12.81 8.52 24.25
C PRO A 30 13.93 9.10 25.15
N THR A 31 14.43 8.28 26.08
CA THR A 31 15.53 8.71 26.98
C THR A 31 16.73 9.16 26.16
N GLY A 32 17.21 10.39 26.42
CA GLY A 32 18.35 10.99 25.71
C GLY A 32 18.00 11.73 24.41
N ALA A 33 16.79 11.60 23.88
CA ALA A 33 16.40 12.28 22.63
C ALA A 33 16.23 13.81 22.78
N LEU A 34 15.94 14.28 24.01
CA LEU A 34 15.68 15.70 24.28
C LEU A 34 16.95 16.45 24.73
N THR A 35 17.89 16.62 23.79
CA THR A 35 19.17 17.32 24.03
C THR A 35 18.96 18.81 24.36
N PRO A 36 19.93 19.50 25.00
CA PRO A 36 19.85 20.92 25.29
C PRO A 36 19.58 21.78 24.05
N GLU A 37 20.18 21.43 22.92
CA GLU A 37 20.03 22.11 21.64
C GLU A 37 18.60 21.96 21.12
N LEU A 38 18.03 20.74 21.18
CA LEU A 38 16.65 20.50 20.76
C LEU A 38 15.65 21.25 21.68
N ARG A 39 15.94 21.35 22.98
CA ARG A 39 15.11 22.15 23.91
C ARG A 39 15.14 23.64 23.56
N ALA A 40 16.31 24.18 23.22
CA ALA A 40 16.44 25.57 22.81
C ALA A 40 15.69 25.82 21.49
N GLU A 41 15.80 24.91 20.53
CA GLU A 41 15.09 24.97 19.24
C GLU A 41 13.55 24.94 19.44
N LEU A 42 13.05 24.03 20.27
CA LEU A 42 11.63 23.96 20.64
C LEU A 42 11.14 25.25 21.32
N ALA A 43 11.97 25.86 22.19
CA ALA A 43 11.64 27.11 22.87
C ALA A 43 11.55 28.28 21.89
N THR A 44 12.49 28.38 20.94
CA THR A 44 12.50 29.41 19.89
C THR A 44 11.25 29.35 19.01
N HIS A 45 10.76 28.15 18.69
CA HIS A 45 9.59 27.94 17.84
C HIS A 45 8.27 27.72 18.61
N LYS A 46 8.25 27.97 19.93
CA LYS A 46 7.11 27.64 20.82
C LYS A 46 5.77 28.17 20.32
N GLU A 47 5.71 29.42 19.89
CA GLU A 47 4.49 30.09 19.40
C GLU A 47 3.91 29.39 18.15
N GLU A 48 4.79 29.02 17.22
CA GLU A 48 4.40 28.37 15.97
C GLU A 48 4.02 26.90 16.21
N LEU A 49 4.74 26.21 17.09
CA LEU A 49 4.40 24.86 17.55
C LEU A 49 3.06 24.84 18.29
N MET A 50 2.78 25.83 19.13
CA MET A 50 1.47 25.99 19.78
C MET A 50 0.38 26.14 18.73
N ARG A 51 0.53 27.03 17.74
CA ARG A 51 -0.46 27.20 16.67
C ARG A 51 -0.67 25.91 15.87
N PHE A 52 0.42 25.23 15.50
CA PHE A 52 0.37 23.95 14.81
C PHE A 52 -0.39 22.89 15.61
N LEU A 53 -0.06 22.73 16.90
CA LEU A 53 -0.73 21.75 17.76
C LEU A 53 -2.21 22.09 18.00
N HIS A 54 -2.59 23.37 18.04
CA HIS A 54 -4.01 23.75 18.14
C HIS A 54 -4.78 23.39 16.86
N GLN A 55 -4.19 23.65 15.69
CA GLN A 55 -4.76 23.22 14.41
C GLN A 55 -4.85 21.69 14.33
N GLN A 56 -3.83 20.98 14.82
CA GLN A 56 -3.82 19.52 14.86
C GLN A 56 -4.81 18.95 15.86
N ALA A 57 -4.97 19.57 17.04
CA ALA A 57 -5.98 19.17 18.03
C ALA A 57 -7.41 19.44 17.57
N ALA A 58 -7.61 20.40 16.65
CA ALA A 58 -8.87 20.62 15.97
C ALA A 58 -9.20 19.56 14.91
N LEU A 59 -8.21 18.75 14.49
CA LEU A 59 -8.47 17.58 13.65
C LEU A 59 -9.13 16.51 14.51
N GLN A 60 -10.34 16.10 14.13
CA GLN A 60 -11.01 15.01 14.81
C GLN A 60 -10.33 13.67 14.48
N PRO A 61 -10.21 12.74 15.45
CA PRO A 61 -9.79 11.37 15.16
C PRO A 61 -10.69 10.78 14.08
N ILE A 62 -10.08 10.04 13.15
CA ILE A 62 -10.85 9.33 12.13
C ILE A 62 -11.68 8.26 12.85
N PRO A 63 -13.01 8.35 12.85
CA PRO A 63 -13.84 7.34 13.49
C PRO A 63 -13.72 6.02 12.71
N PRO A 64 -13.78 4.87 13.39
CA PRO A 64 -13.90 3.60 12.70
C PRO A 64 -15.20 3.61 11.90
N THR A 65 -15.09 3.44 10.59
CA THR A 65 -16.25 3.38 9.72
C THR A 65 -16.80 1.95 9.66
N ASN A 66 -18.08 1.79 10.00
CA ASN A 66 -18.82 0.54 9.84
C ASN A 66 -19.57 0.55 8.50
N HIS A 67 -18.83 0.48 7.39
CA HIS A 67 -19.46 0.35 6.08
C HIS A 67 -19.92 -1.10 5.92
N GLN A 68 -21.20 -1.32 5.56
CA GLN A 68 -21.77 -2.66 5.31
C GLN A 68 -21.26 -3.28 3.99
N GLY A 69 -19.96 -3.18 3.73
CA GLY A 69 -19.31 -3.62 2.50
C GLY A 69 -19.56 -2.71 1.29
N VAL A 70 -20.36 -1.65 1.40
CA VAL A 70 -20.60 -0.68 0.31
C VAL A 70 -20.24 0.73 0.76
N ALA A 71 -19.46 1.45 -0.05
CA ALA A 71 -19.04 2.81 0.22
C ALA A 71 -18.85 3.62 -1.07
N PRO A 72 -19.02 4.95 -1.05
CA PRO A 72 -18.69 5.77 -2.22
C PRO A 72 -17.18 5.69 -2.53
N LEU A 73 -16.81 5.88 -3.80
CA LEU A 73 -15.40 6.05 -4.18
C LEU A 73 -14.85 7.33 -3.54
N SER A 74 -13.59 7.28 -3.11
CA SER A 74 -12.83 8.51 -2.83
C SER A 74 -12.70 9.37 -4.08
N TYR A 75 -12.47 10.68 -3.94
CA TYR A 75 -12.30 11.57 -5.09
C TYR A 75 -11.20 11.11 -6.07
N ALA A 76 -10.09 10.58 -5.54
CA ALA A 76 -9.02 10.03 -6.37
C ALA A 76 -9.49 8.80 -7.15
N GLN A 77 -10.23 7.90 -6.52
CA GLN A 77 -10.83 6.74 -7.19
C GLN A 77 -11.89 7.14 -8.20
N GLN A 78 -12.75 8.14 -7.92
CA GLN A 78 -13.76 8.63 -8.88
C GLN A 78 -13.11 9.13 -10.16
N ARG A 79 -12.02 9.91 -10.05
CA ARG A 79 -11.25 10.37 -11.21
C ARG A 79 -10.67 9.20 -11.99
N LEU A 80 -10.03 8.24 -11.32
CA LEU A 80 -9.45 7.08 -11.99
C LEU A 80 -10.53 6.23 -12.66
N TRP A 81 -11.63 5.96 -11.97
CA TRP A 81 -12.77 5.22 -12.52
C TRP A 81 -13.32 5.91 -13.77
N PHE A 82 -13.55 7.22 -13.73
CA PHE A 82 -14.03 7.96 -14.89
C PHE A 82 -13.07 7.87 -16.09
N LEU A 83 -11.77 7.98 -15.84
CA LEU A 83 -10.76 7.86 -16.91
C LEU A 83 -10.69 6.43 -17.47
N ASP A 84 -10.80 5.43 -16.62
CA ASP A 84 -10.83 4.01 -17.00
C ASP A 84 -12.04 3.71 -17.91
N GLN A 85 -13.22 4.27 -17.59
CA GLN A 85 -14.43 4.12 -18.44
C GLN A 85 -14.30 4.77 -19.83
N LEU A 86 -13.41 5.74 -20.02
CA LEU A 86 -13.14 6.36 -21.31
C LEU A 86 -12.05 5.65 -22.11
N GLU A 87 -11.32 4.71 -21.49
CA GLU A 87 -10.18 4.05 -22.11
C GLU A 87 -10.63 2.93 -23.05
N THR A 88 -10.13 2.95 -24.29
CA THR A 88 -10.41 1.89 -25.27
C THR A 88 -9.62 0.60 -25.01
N THR A 89 -8.44 0.72 -24.38
CA THR A 89 -7.53 -0.42 -24.18
C THR A 89 -7.72 -1.11 -22.83
N GLY A 90 -8.22 -0.40 -21.80
CA GLY A 90 -8.49 -0.94 -20.46
C GLY A 90 -7.26 -1.50 -19.73
N ILE A 91 -6.06 -0.95 -19.98
CA ILE A 91 -4.80 -1.44 -19.39
C ILE A 91 -3.90 -0.36 -18.81
N THR A 92 -4.20 0.93 -19.04
CA THR A 92 -3.35 2.06 -18.63
C THR A 92 -3.19 2.11 -17.12
N TYR A 93 -4.20 1.66 -16.38
CA TYR A 93 -4.22 1.70 -14.92
C TYR A 93 -3.79 0.39 -14.26
N HIS A 94 -3.07 -0.47 -14.98
CA HIS A 94 -2.46 -1.66 -14.39
C HIS A 94 -0.99 -1.41 -14.03
N LEU A 95 -0.63 -1.70 -12.78
CA LEU A 95 0.76 -1.69 -12.34
C LEU A 95 1.27 -3.11 -12.09
N ALA A 96 2.59 -3.25 -12.13
CA ALA A 96 3.27 -4.49 -11.79
C ALA A 96 4.47 -4.20 -10.87
N ILE A 97 4.60 -4.98 -9.82
CA ILE A 97 5.75 -4.97 -8.90
C ILE A 97 6.45 -6.32 -9.04
N LEU A 98 7.78 -6.32 -9.15
CA LEU A 98 8.58 -7.54 -9.20
C LEU A 98 9.44 -7.64 -7.95
N LEU A 99 9.26 -8.71 -7.19
CA LEU A 99 10.03 -9.02 -5.99
C LEU A 99 10.99 -10.16 -6.28
N GLN A 100 12.26 -10.01 -5.93
CA GLN A 100 13.21 -11.11 -5.94
C GLN A 100 13.18 -11.83 -4.60
N LEU A 101 12.96 -13.14 -4.63
CA LEU A 101 12.84 -14.00 -3.47
C LEU A 101 14.00 -15.00 -3.48
N ARG A 102 14.79 -15.03 -2.40
CA ARG A 102 15.96 -15.90 -2.26
C ARG A 102 15.72 -16.94 -1.18
N GLY A 103 16.20 -18.15 -1.42
CA GLY A 103 16.05 -19.30 -0.53
C GLY A 103 15.03 -20.32 -1.02
N ASN A 104 14.79 -21.33 -0.17
CA ASN A 104 13.84 -22.39 -0.45
C ASN A 104 12.42 -21.87 -0.24
N LEU A 105 11.73 -21.59 -1.33
CA LEU A 105 10.37 -21.05 -1.30
C LEU A 105 9.34 -22.20 -1.30
N VAL A 106 8.43 -22.15 -0.34
CA VAL A 106 7.26 -23.03 -0.23
C VAL A 106 6.06 -22.25 -0.73
N ARG A 107 5.53 -22.65 -1.89
CA ARG A 107 4.48 -21.90 -2.60
C ARG A 107 3.19 -21.83 -1.79
N GLU A 108 2.84 -22.93 -1.15
CA GLU A 108 1.62 -23.09 -0.36
C GLU A 108 1.65 -22.15 0.87
N ALA A 109 2.82 -22.00 1.49
CA ALA A 109 3.01 -21.04 2.57
C ALA A 109 2.88 -19.60 2.05
N LEU A 110 3.44 -19.29 0.88
CA LEU A 110 3.29 -17.96 0.27
C LEU A 110 1.83 -17.64 -0.09
N GLU A 111 1.08 -18.61 -0.63
CA GLU A 111 -0.35 -18.48 -0.89
C GLU A 111 -1.14 -18.24 0.40
N ALA A 112 -0.80 -18.92 1.49
CA ALA A 112 -1.42 -18.70 2.81
C ALA A 112 -1.10 -17.30 3.38
N SER A 113 0.15 -16.85 3.25
CA SER A 113 0.57 -15.50 3.66
C SER A 113 -0.18 -14.43 2.86
N LEU A 114 -0.27 -14.58 1.53
CA LEU A 114 -1.02 -13.65 0.67
C LEU A 114 -2.52 -13.69 0.96
N SER A 115 -3.09 -14.85 1.25
CA SER A 115 -4.51 -14.97 1.66
C SER A 115 -4.79 -14.24 2.97
N THR A 116 -3.87 -14.33 3.93
CA THR A 116 -3.94 -13.58 5.19
C THR A 116 -3.87 -12.08 4.97
N LEU A 117 -2.98 -11.64 4.07
CA LEU A 117 -2.87 -10.24 3.66
C LEU A 117 -4.18 -9.73 3.00
N VAL A 118 -4.75 -10.49 2.06
CA VAL A 118 -6.02 -10.15 1.39
C VAL A 118 -7.18 -10.10 2.38
N ALA A 119 -7.21 -11.00 3.36
CA ALA A 119 -8.22 -10.98 4.42
C ALA A 119 -8.11 -9.71 5.29
N ARG A 120 -6.87 -9.30 5.60
CA ARG A 120 -6.57 -8.12 6.43
C ARG A 120 -6.87 -6.79 5.75
N HIS A 121 -6.56 -6.65 4.46
CA HIS A 121 -6.71 -5.39 3.72
C HIS A 121 -7.95 -5.40 2.84
N GLU A 122 -9.00 -4.69 3.27
CA GLU A 122 -10.28 -4.65 2.56
C GLU A 122 -10.16 -4.22 1.11
N ILE A 123 -9.24 -3.29 0.82
CA ILE A 123 -9.03 -2.76 -0.53
C ILE A 123 -8.62 -3.84 -1.54
N LEU A 124 -7.93 -4.91 -1.10
CA LEU A 124 -7.53 -6.04 -1.96
C LEU A 124 -8.71 -6.95 -2.32
N ARG A 125 -9.85 -6.79 -1.66
CA ARG A 125 -11.11 -7.50 -1.92
C ARG A 125 -12.23 -6.55 -2.35
N THR A 126 -11.89 -5.30 -2.68
CA THR A 126 -12.82 -4.30 -3.21
C THR A 126 -13.01 -4.44 -4.72
N THR A 127 -14.27 -4.39 -5.14
CA THR A 127 -14.74 -4.29 -6.53
C THR A 127 -15.52 -2.98 -6.69
N TYR A 128 -15.87 -2.62 -7.93
CA TYR A 128 -16.52 -1.37 -8.27
C TYR A 128 -17.76 -1.63 -9.11
N ARG A 129 -18.90 -1.04 -8.71
CA ARG A 129 -20.20 -1.21 -9.38
C ARG A 129 -20.95 0.10 -9.40
N ILE A 130 -21.85 0.26 -10.36
CA ILE A 130 -22.82 1.35 -10.35
C ILE A 130 -24.01 0.90 -9.49
N ILE A 131 -24.35 1.67 -8.46
CA ILE A 131 -25.53 1.49 -7.61
C ILE A 131 -26.22 2.85 -7.52
N ASP A 132 -27.51 2.91 -7.88
CA ASP A 132 -28.27 4.16 -7.93
C ASP A 132 -27.56 5.26 -8.74
N ASP A 133 -27.08 4.90 -9.94
CA ASP A 133 -26.34 5.76 -10.88
C ASP A 133 -25.00 6.33 -10.37
N LEU A 134 -24.52 5.87 -9.22
CA LEU A 134 -23.23 6.27 -8.64
C LEU A 134 -22.24 5.11 -8.63
N PRO A 135 -20.96 5.33 -8.99
CA PRO A 135 -19.94 4.33 -8.77
C PRO A 135 -19.74 4.15 -7.26
N MET A 136 -19.73 2.89 -6.83
CA MET A 136 -19.60 2.47 -5.45
C MET A 136 -18.52 1.38 -5.30
N GLN A 137 -17.79 1.45 -4.20
CA GLN A 137 -16.88 0.41 -3.73
C GLN A 137 -17.72 -0.70 -3.10
N CYS A 138 -17.47 -1.94 -3.51
CA CYS A 138 -18.10 -3.15 -2.99
C CYS A 138 -17.01 -4.06 -2.43
N ILE A 139 -16.87 -4.07 -1.11
CA ILE A 139 -15.91 -4.85 -0.35
C ILE A 139 -16.43 -6.29 -0.23
N GLY A 140 -15.79 -7.23 -0.92
CA GLY A 140 -16.14 -8.65 -0.90
C GLY A 140 -15.61 -9.38 0.34
N ALA A 141 -16.03 -10.64 0.53
CA ALA A 141 -15.46 -11.49 1.58
C ALA A 141 -13.98 -11.83 1.29
N PRO A 142 -13.16 -12.16 2.31
CA PRO A 142 -11.85 -12.73 2.08
C PRO A 142 -11.91 -13.96 1.18
N GLN A 143 -10.92 -14.09 0.29
CA GLN A 143 -10.79 -15.22 -0.62
C GLN A 143 -9.37 -15.78 -0.57
N ALA A 144 -9.25 -17.08 -0.86
CA ALA A 144 -7.95 -17.71 -0.99
C ALA A 144 -7.19 -17.16 -2.21
N VAL A 145 -5.89 -16.98 -2.05
CA VAL A 145 -4.99 -16.56 -3.12
C VAL A 145 -4.44 -17.79 -3.82
N SER A 146 -4.48 -17.79 -5.15
CA SER A 146 -3.77 -18.76 -5.99
C SER A 146 -2.71 -18.04 -6.82
N ILE A 147 -1.50 -18.58 -6.78
CA ILE A 147 -0.34 -18.07 -7.51
C ILE A 147 -0.24 -18.80 -8.84
N ILE A 148 0.00 -18.06 -9.93
CA ILE A 148 0.28 -18.61 -11.26
C ILE A 148 1.77 -19.00 -11.31
N PRO A 149 2.13 -20.29 -11.37
CA PRO A 149 3.53 -20.70 -11.44
C PRO A 149 4.06 -20.61 -12.87
N VAL A 150 5.31 -20.15 -13.01
CA VAL A 150 6.07 -20.17 -14.27
C VAL A 150 7.45 -20.75 -14.00
N ASP A 151 7.80 -21.84 -14.67
CA ASP A 151 9.11 -22.47 -14.52
C ASP A 151 10.08 -21.94 -15.59
N LEU A 152 11.16 -21.30 -15.16
CA LEU A 152 12.23 -20.79 -16.02
C LEU A 152 13.54 -21.59 -15.84
N THR A 153 13.54 -22.69 -15.10
CA THR A 153 14.75 -23.45 -14.79
C THR A 153 15.40 -24.10 -16.02
N ALA A 154 14.61 -24.34 -17.08
CA ALA A 154 15.08 -24.83 -18.38
C ALA A 154 15.45 -23.69 -19.37
N VAL A 155 15.20 -22.42 -19.01
CA VAL A 155 15.51 -21.25 -19.83
C VAL A 155 16.94 -20.78 -19.52
N PRO A 156 17.74 -20.36 -20.52
CA PRO A 156 19.05 -19.79 -20.27
C PRO A 156 18.99 -18.56 -19.34
N PRO A 157 19.89 -18.43 -18.33
CA PRO A 157 19.84 -17.35 -17.35
C PRO A 157 19.76 -15.94 -17.91
N GLU A 158 20.47 -15.69 -19.01
CA GLU A 158 20.49 -14.41 -19.72
C GLU A 158 19.13 -14.01 -20.32
N GLN A 159 18.21 -14.96 -20.50
CA GLN A 159 16.87 -14.72 -21.04
C GLN A 159 15.80 -14.59 -19.96
N HIS A 160 16.09 -14.91 -18.70
CA HIS A 160 15.08 -14.94 -17.62
C HIS A 160 14.33 -13.62 -17.47
N LEU A 161 15.05 -12.49 -17.39
CA LEU A 161 14.41 -11.17 -17.23
C LEU A 161 13.54 -10.79 -18.44
N ALA A 162 13.94 -11.19 -19.64
CA ALA A 162 13.14 -10.95 -20.84
C ALA A 162 11.82 -11.75 -20.80
N GLN A 163 11.89 -13.02 -20.40
CA GLN A 163 10.70 -13.87 -20.24
C GLN A 163 9.77 -13.37 -19.13
N VAL A 164 10.32 -12.94 -18.00
CA VAL A 164 9.54 -12.31 -16.92
C VAL A 164 8.82 -11.06 -17.42
N LYS A 165 9.52 -10.17 -18.13
CA LYS A 165 8.94 -8.94 -18.67
C LYS A 165 7.79 -9.24 -19.64
N VAL A 166 8.00 -10.17 -20.58
CA VAL A 166 6.96 -10.59 -21.53
C VAL A 166 5.75 -11.14 -20.80
N ARG A 167 5.95 -11.99 -19.79
CA ARG A 167 4.84 -12.55 -19.02
C ARG A 167 4.07 -11.48 -18.25
N ILE A 168 4.75 -10.53 -17.61
CA ILE A 168 4.09 -9.42 -16.91
C ILE A 168 3.24 -8.59 -17.89
N GLN A 169 3.79 -8.27 -19.07
CA GLN A 169 3.05 -7.53 -20.10
C GLN A 169 1.80 -8.29 -20.56
N GLN A 170 1.89 -9.61 -20.73
CA GLN A 170 0.73 -10.45 -21.04
C GLN A 170 -0.33 -10.38 -19.93
N GLU A 171 0.07 -10.44 -18.66
CA GLU A 171 -0.87 -10.34 -17.54
C GLU A 171 -1.51 -8.96 -17.39
N GLN A 172 -0.78 -7.88 -17.67
CA GLN A 172 -1.33 -6.53 -17.73
C GLN A 172 -2.32 -6.37 -18.90
N ALA A 173 -2.02 -6.98 -20.06
CA ALA A 173 -2.87 -6.91 -21.24
C ALA A 173 -4.22 -7.64 -21.09
N ARG A 174 -4.34 -8.57 -20.14
CA ARG A 174 -5.55 -9.37 -19.91
C ARG A 174 -6.73 -8.57 -19.34
N GLY A 175 -6.57 -7.31 -18.93
CA GLY A 175 -7.67 -6.57 -18.29
C GLY A 175 -7.93 -6.98 -16.84
N PHE A 176 -8.72 -6.20 -16.11
CA PHE A 176 -9.41 -6.64 -14.89
C PHE A 176 -10.91 -6.40 -15.03
N ASP A 177 -11.72 -7.34 -14.55
CA ASP A 177 -13.15 -7.12 -14.39
C ASP A 177 -13.39 -6.36 -13.08
N LEU A 178 -13.70 -5.07 -13.18
CA LEU A 178 -13.91 -4.21 -12.01
C LEU A 178 -15.11 -4.64 -11.16
N ILE A 179 -16.09 -5.35 -11.73
CA ILE A 179 -17.35 -5.74 -11.08
C ILE A 179 -17.19 -7.01 -10.26
N HIS A 180 -16.39 -7.96 -10.75
CA HIS A 180 -16.24 -9.29 -10.16
C HIS A 180 -14.88 -9.54 -9.51
N GLY A 181 -13.81 -8.87 -9.97
CA GLY A 181 -12.46 -9.05 -9.46
C GLY A 181 -11.91 -10.48 -9.59
N PRO A 182 -10.85 -10.84 -8.83
CA PRO A 182 -9.99 -9.92 -8.08
C PRO A 182 -9.28 -8.91 -8.97
N LEU A 183 -8.93 -7.74 -8.41
CA LEU A 183 -8.20 -6.68 -9.11
C LEU A 183 -6.68 -6.79 -8.93
N TRP A 184 -6.22 -8.01 -8.68
CA TRP A 184 -4.82 -8.38 -8.54
C TRP A 184 -4.56 -9.77 -9.14
N ARG A 185 -3.29 -10.04 -9.49
CA ARG A 185 -2.77 -11.35 -9.92
C ARG A 185 -1.36 -11.53 -9.36
N PHE A 186 -1.05 -12.75 -8.95
CA PHE A 186 0.29 -13.13 -8.49
C PHE A 186 0.90 -14.15 -9.44
N VAL A 187 2.09 -13.86 -9.96
CA VAL A 187 2.84 -14.79 -10.83
C VAL A 187 4.19 -15.09 -10.18
N LEU A 188 4.47 -16.37 -9.94
CA LEU A 188 5.70 -16.82 -9.33
C LEU A 188 6.57 -17.51 -10.37
N PHE A 189 7.71 -16.88 -10.66
CA PHE A 189 8.74 -17.40 -11.55
C PHE A 189 9.75 -18.20 -10.73
N ARG A 190 9.89 -19.49 -11.02
CA ARG A 190 10.96 -20.32 -10.49
C ARG A 190 12.17 -20.21 -11.41
N VAL A 191 13.24 -19.61 -10.91
CA VAL A 191 14.47 -19.32 -11.67
C VAL A 191 15.51 -20.39 -11.43
N SER A 192 15.64 -20.81 -10.17
CA SER A 192 16.48 -21.94 -9.73
C SER A 192 15.85 -22.57 -8.48
N PRO A 193 16.44 -23.64 -7.89
CA PRO A 193 15.96 -24.19 -6.62
C PRO A 193 15.90 -23.18 -5.47
N THR A 194 16.74 -22.14 -5.49
CA THR A 194 16.88 -21.16 -4.40
C THR A 194 16.64 -19.70 -4.83
N GLN A 195 16.18 -19.48 -6.07
CA GLN A 195 15.88 -18.16 -6.59
C GLN A 195 14.51 -18.18 -7.28
N ASN A 196 13.67 -17.25 -6.85
CA ASN A 196 12.34 -17.05 -7.38
C ASN A 196 12.09 -15.55 -7.60
N MET A 197 11.14 -15.22 -8.46
CA MET A 197 10.63 -13.86 -8.59
C MET A 197 9.11 -13.89 -8.48
N LEU A 198 8.54 -13.00 -7.68
CA LEU A 198 7.09 -12.82 -7.56
C LEU A 198 6.70 -11.52 -8.24
N ALA A 199 5.93 -11.61 -9.32
CA ALA A 199 5.24 -10.47 -9.90
C ALA A 199 3.86 -10.31 -9.26
N ILE A 200 3.55 -9.08 -8.88
CA ILE A 200 2.25 -8.67 -8.33
C ILE A 200 1.68 -7.66 -9.31
N ILE A 201 0.63 -8.04 -10.03
CA ILE A 201 -0.06 -7.18 -10.99
C ILE A 201 -1.36 -6.71 -10.35
N MET A 202 -1.65 -5.41 -10.37
CA MET A 202 -2.82 -4.84 -9.71
C MET A 202 -3.44 -3.70 -10.51
N HIS A 203 -4.73 -3.46 -10.31
CA HIS A 203 -5.39 -2.24 -10.76
C HIS A 203 -5.08 -1.08 -9.81
N HIS A 204 -4.80 0.10 -10.36
CA HIS A 204 -4.46 1.31 -9.59
C HIS A 204 -5.61 1.85 -8.71
N LEU A 205 -6.82 1.29 -8.85
CA LEU A 205 -7.97 1.65 -8.02
C LEU A 205 -7.84 1.10 -6.60
N ILE A 206 -7.09 0.00 -6.44
CA ILE A 206 -6.93 -0.71 -5.17
C ILE A 206 -5.54 -0.54 -4.54
N THR A 207 -4.66 0.25 -5.14
CA THR A 207 -3.30 0.44 -4.63
C THR A 207 -2.68 1.74 -5.10
N ASP A 208 -1.75 2.25 -4.30
CA ASP A 208 -0.86 3.36 -4.60
C ASP A 208 0.59 3.02 -4.25
N GLU A 209 1.49 3.99 -4.39
CA GLU A 209 2.92 3.79 -4.10
C GLU A 209 3.20 3.53 -2.61
N TRP A 210 2.40 4.07 -1.71
CA TRP A 210 2.57 3.90 -0.27
C TRP A 210 2.06 2.53 0.18
N SER A 211 0.85 2.15 -0.22
CA SER A 211 0.26 0.85 0.08
C SER A 211 1.10 -0.29 -0.49
N THR A 212 1.76 -0.08 -1.62
CA THR A 212 2.72 -1.04 -2.20
C THR A 212 3.86 -1.36 -1.23
N LYS A 213 4.43 -0.36 -0.54
CA LYS A 213 5.51 -0.57 0.44
C LYS A 213 5.02 -1.34 1.66
N ILE A 214 3.79 -1.07 2.10
CA ILE A 214 3.14 -1.81 3.19
C ILE A 214 2.95 -3.27 2.79
N LEU A 215 2.41 -3.50 1.59
CA LEU A 215 2.16 -4.82 1.04
C LEU A 215 3.44 -5.66 1.02
N VAL A 216 4.52 -5.15 0.43
CA VAL A 216 5.80 -5.86 0.34
C VAL A 216 6.36 -6.20 1.72
N ARG A 217 6.26 -5.27 2.68
CA ARG A 217 6.69 -5.49 4.07
C ARG A 217 5.87 -6.59 4.75
N GLU A 218 4.55 -6.52 4.65
CA GLU A 218 3.66 -7.48 5.33
C GLU A 218 3.76 -8.88 4.73
N VAL A 219 3.94 -9.02 3.41
CA VAL A 219 4.21 -10.34 2.79
C VAL A 219 5.46 -10.98 3.39
N GLY A 220 6.54 -10.22 3.56
CA GLY A 220 7.76 -10.73 4.21
C GLY A 220 7.53 -11.16 5.66
N GLN A 221 6.73 -10.39 6.42
CA GLN A 221 6.41 -10.71 7.82
C GLN A 221 5.50 -11.94 7.96
N LEU A 222 4.55 -12.12 7.04
CA LEU A 222 3.58 -13.22 7.07
C LEU A 222 4.13 -14.54 6.55
N TYR A 223 5.24 -14.51 5.81
CA TYR A 223 5.89 -15.70 5.26
C TYR A 223 7.00 -16.27 6.15
N THR A 224 7.45 -15.50 7.16
CA THR A 224 8.50 -15.94 8.10
C THR A 224 7.91 -16.84 9.18
#